data_AF-A0A8T3RFX9-F1
#
_entry.id   AF-A0A8T3RFX9-F1
#
_cell.length_a   1.000
_cell.length_b   1.000
_cell.length_c   1.000
_cell.angle_alpha   90.00
_cell.angle_beta   90.00
_cell.angle_gamma   90.00
#
_symmetry.space_group_name_H-M   'P 1'
#
loop_
_entity.id
_entity.type
_entity.pdbx_description
1 polymer ?
#
loop_
_entity_poly.entity_id
_entity_poly.type
_entity_poly.pdbx_seq_one_letter_code
_entity_poly.pdbx_strand_id
1 'polypeptide(L)' 'MPDDRDTVVAETEHGGRFASIVASGRVMGIQCHPERSGIDGLRILGNLVRLAAPS' A
#
# COMPACT_ATOMS: atom_id res chain seq x y z
N MET A 1 -9.65 -6.92 10.71
CA MET A 1 -8.20 -6.87 10.37
C MET A 1 -7.90 -8.10 9.54
N PRO A 2 -6.99 -8.06 8.55
CA PRO A 2 -6.65 -9.24 7.77
C PRO A 2 -6.30 -10.40 8.72
N ASP A 3 -6.84 -11.59 8.47
CA ASP A 3 -6.51 -12.79 9.25
C ASP A 3 -5.03 -13.17 9.10
N ASP A 4 -4.42 -12.81 7.98
CA ASP A 4 -2.99 -13.01 7.71
C ASP A 4 -2.21 -11.70 7.83
N ARG A 5 -1.45 -11.57 8.93
CA ARG A 5 -0.63 -10.38 9.21
C ARG A 5 0.57 -10.26 8.28
N ASP A 6 1.01 -11.34 7.65
CA ASP A 6 2.17 -11.32 6.76
C ASP A 6 1.87 -10.55 5.45
N THR A 7 0.58 -10.30 5.18
CA THR A 7 0.13 -9.48 4.05
C THR A 7 0.13 -7.98 4.34
N VAL A 8 0.29 -7.55 5.60
CA VAL A 8 0.20 -6.14 5.99
C VAL A 8 1.56 -5.46 5.79
N VAL A 9 1.61 -4.49 4.88
CA VAL A 9 2.83 -3.71 4.58
C VAL A 9 2.85 -2.40 5.38
N ALA A 10 1.71 -1.77 5.55
CA ALA A 10 1.57 -0.55 6.33
C ALA A 10 0.22 -0.49 7.03
N GLU A 11 0.22 0.10 8.23
CA GLU A 11 -0.99 0.38 9.01
C GLU A 11 -1.21 1.89 9.13
N THR A 12 -2.46 2.27 9.36
CA THR A 12 -2.85 3.66 9.64
C THR A 12 -3.81 3.67 10.82
N GLU A 13 -3.70 4.72 11.65
CA GLU A 13 -4.58 4.92 12.80
C GLU A 13 -5.54 6.09 12.50
N HIS A 14 -6.82 5.76 12.31
CA HIS A 14 -7.89 6.73 12.10
C HIS A 14 -9.24 6.11 12.49
N GLY A 15 -9.77 6.49 13.65
CA GLY A 15 -10.98 5.85 14.22
C GLY A 15 -10.77 4.37 14.62
N GLY A 16 -9.52 3.92 14.62
CA GLY A 16 -9.09 2.53 14.76
C GLY A 16 -7.84 2.28 13.92
N ARG A 17 -7.09 1.22 14.24
CA ARG A 17 -5.95 0.80 13.43
C ARG A 17 -6.43 -0.11 12.31
N PHE A 18 -5.95 0.10 11.09
CA PHE A 18 -6.25 -0.75 9.95
C PHE A 18 -5.06 -0.84 8.98
N ALA A 19 -5.02 -1.90 8.16
CA ALA A 19 -4.04 -2.04 7.10
C ALA A 19 -4.35 -1.06 5.96
N SER A 20 -3.47 -0.10 5.72
CA SER A 20 -3.60 0.89 4.63
C SER A 20 -2.89 0.46 3.35
N ILE A 21 -1.93 -0.47 3.47
CA ILE A 21 -1.26 -1.12 2.35
C ILE A 21 -1.14 -2.62 2.65
N VAL A 22 -1.50 -3.45 1.66
CA VAL A 22 -1.35 -4.91 1.70
C VAL A 22 -0.61 -5.42 0.47
N ALA A 23 0.12 -6.51 0.61
CA ALA A 23 0.78 -7.19 -0.50
C ALA A 23 0.76 -8.72 -0.32
N SER A 24 0.62 -9.44 -1.43
CA SER A 24 0.75 -10.90 -1.48
C SER A 24 1.25 -11.32 -2.86
N GLY A 25 2.48 -11.84 -2.92
CA GLY A 25 3.15 -12.16 -4.18
C GLY A 25 3.24 -10.94 -5.11
N ARG A 26 2.60 -11.03 -6.28
CA ARG A 26 2.56 -9.94 -7.28
C ARG A 26 1.35 -9.01 -7.15
N VAL A 27 0.52 -9.21 -6.12
CA VAL A 27 -0.68 -8.39 -5.89
C VAL A 27 -0.39 -7.41 -4.76
N MET A 28 -0.73 -6.14 -4.99
CA MET A 28 -0.63 -5.08 -3.99
C MET A 28 -1.91 -4.26 -3.99
N GLY A 29 -2.35 -3.86 -2.80
CA GLY A 29 -3.53 -3.00 -2.61
C GLY A 29 -3.18 -1.82 -1.72
N ILE A 30 -3.70 -0.65 -2.05
CA ILE A 30 -3.56 0.58 -1.27
C ILE A 30 -4.94 1.19 -1.04
N GLN A 31 -5.22 1.60 0.19
CA GLN A 31 -6.54 2.14 0.52
C GLN A 31 -6.68 3.62 0.18
N CYS A 32 -5.58 4.40 0.20
CA CYS A 32 -5.60 5.80 -0.18
C CYS A 32 -5.56 5.99 -1.71
N HIS A 33 -5.86 7.20 -2.16
CA HIS A 33 -5.74 7.62 -3.56
C HIS A 33 -4.40 8.33 -3.78
N PRO A 34 -3.32 7.61 -4.11
CA PRO A 34 -2.02 8.23 -4.30
C PRO A 34 -2.04 9.25 -5.45
N GLU A 35 -2.93 9.11 -6.44
CA GLU A 35 -3.12 10.08 -7.52
C GLU A 35 -3.64 11.44 -7.03
N ARG A 36 -4.20 11.52 -5.82
CA ARG A 36 -4.70 12.76 -5.20
C ARG A 36 -3.78 13.30 -4.09
N SER A 37 -2.65 12.66 -3.84
CA SER A 37 -1.78 12.91 -2.69
C SER A 37 -0.52 13.72 -3.02
N GLY A 38 -0.50 14.43 -4.16
CA GLY A 38 0.59 15.32 -4.55
C GLY A 38 1.94 14.60 -4.68
N ILE A 39 3.02 15.23 -4.20
CA ILE A 39 4.38 14.72 -4.38
C ILE A 39 4.62 13.40 -3.64
N ASP A 40 3.98 13.21 -2.49
CA ASP A 40 4.10 11.97 -1.72
C ASP A 40 3.31 10.84 -2.38
N GLY A 41 2.16 11.16 -2.97
CA GLY A 41 1.42 10.25 -3.83
C GLY A 41 2.21 9.76 -5.05
N LEU A 42 2.93 10.66 -5.72
CA LEU A 42 3.81 10.33 -6.84
C LEU A 42 4.97 9.42 -6.41
N ARG A 43 5.55 9.64 -5.22
CA ARG A 43 6.58 8.76 -4.66
C ARG A 43 6.04 7.35 -4.41
N ILE A 44 4.84 7.24 -3.84
CA ILE A 44 4.17 5.95 -3.62
C ILE A 44 3.93 5.23 -4.94
N LEU A 45 3.36 5.91 -5.94
CA LEU A 45 3.13 5.34 -7.28
C LEU A 45 4.44 4.88 -7.93
N GLY A 46 5.50 5.67 -7.85
CA GLY A 46 6.81 5.31 -8.37
C GLY A 46 7.40 4.05 -7.71
N ASN A 47 7.24 3.91 -6.40
CA ASN A 47 7.66 2.72 -5.67
C ASN A 47 6.82 1.50 -6.07
N LEU A 48 5.51 1.65 -6.23
CA LEU A 48 4.61 0.58 -6.64
C LEU A 48 4.96 0.07 -8.05
N VAL A 49 5.24 0.97 -8.99
CA VAL A 49 5.69 0.59 -10.34
C VAL A 49 7.02 -0.16 -10.29
N ARG A 50 7.98 0.28 -9.47
CA ARG A 50 9.28 -0.42 -9.31
C ARG A 50 9.11 -1.84 -8.75
N LEU A 51 8.18 -2.03 -7.81
CA LEU A 51 7.88 -3.34 -7.24
C LEU A 51 7.12 -4.25 -8.23
N ALA A 52 6.34 -3.67 -9.14
CA ALA A 52 5.62 -4.40 -10.18
C ALA A 52 6.48 -4.73 -11.41
N ALA A 53 7.61 -4.05 -11.59
CA ALA A 53 8.50 -4.30 -12.72
C ALA A 53 9.14 -5.70 -12.62
N PRO A 54 9.19 -6.47 -13.72
CA PRO A 54 9.90 -7.75 -13.73
C PRO A 54 11.40 -7.54 -13.46
N SER A 55 12.01 -8.49 -12.74
CA SER A 55 13.45 -8.55 -12.49
C SER A 55 14.23 -8.93 -13.74
#